data_AF-A0A9X6VT20-F1
#
_entry.id   AF-A0A9X6VT20-F1
#
_cell.length_a   1.000
_cell.length_b   1.000
_cell.length_c   1.000
_cell.angle_alpha   90.00
_cell.angle_beta   90.00
_cell.angle_gamma   90.00
#
_symmetry.space_group_name_H-M   'P 1'
#
loop_
_entity.id
_entity.type
_entity.pdbx_description
1 polymer ?
#
loop_
_entity_poly.entity_id
_entity_poly.type
_entity_poly.pdbx_seq_one_letter_code
_entity_poly.pdbx_strand_id
1 'polypeptide(L)' 'MKNTDKRNRLDDKIFHYRITKNNMLLIEYYGKQIMALKGNDAEKFLNKINHANNNKEK' A
#
# COMPACT_ATOMS: atom_id res chain seq x y z
N MET A 1 -27.58 -1.77 -4.19
CA MET A 1 -26.20 -1.49 -3.72
C MET A 1 -26.18 -0.17 -2.96
N LYS A 2 -25.92 -0.17 -1.64
CA LYS A 2 -25.82 1.05 -0.83
C LYS A 2 -24.72 0.94 0.24
N ASN A 3 -23.61 0.26 -0.09
CA ASN A 3 -22.47 0.11 0.81
C ASN A 3 -21.37 1.11 0.41
N THR A 4 -21.74 2.38 0.29
CA THR A 4 -20.77 3.46 0.10
C THR A 4 -20.28 3.87 1.48
N ASP A 5 -18.96 4.01 1.64
CA ASP A 5 -18.36 4.45 2.89
C ASP A 5 -18.73 5.92 3.19
N LYS A 6 -19.81 6.11 3.95
CA LYS A 6 -20.28 7.43 4.36
C LYS A 6 -19.35 8.13 5.36
N ARG A 7 -18.41 7.40 5.97
CA ARG A 7 -17.51 7.89 7.02
C ARG A 7 -16.13 8.24 6.48
N ASN A 8 -15.93 8.08 5.17
CA ASN A 8 -14.67 8.35 4.48
C ASN A 8 -13.44 7.65 5.09
N ARG A 9 -13.64 6.53 5.77
CA ARG A 9 -12.59 5.75 6.43
C ARG A 9 -11.64 5.13 5.43
N LEU A 10 -12.11 4.78 4.24
CA LEU A 10 -11.25 4.25 3.17
C LEU A 10 -10.31 5.33 2.60
N ASP A 11 -10.65 6.61 2.78
CA ASP A 11 -9.85 7.76 2.38
C ASP A 11 -8.74 8.08 3.40
N ASP A 12 -8.83 7.58 4.63
CA ASP A 12 -7.84 7.78 5.71
C ASP A 12 -6.46 7.16 5.42
N LYS A 13 -6.20 6.64 4.21
CA LYS A 13 -4.95 5.96 3.81
C LYS A 13 -4.47 4.99 4.90
N ILE A 14 -5.37 4.12 5.36
CA ILE A 14 -5.16 3.26 6.52
C ILE A 14 -3.91 2.36 6.40
N PHE A 15 -3.53 2.03 5.15
CA PHE A 15 -2.30 1.32 4.82
C PHE A 15 -1.24 2.26 4.30
N HIS A 16 -0.06 2.17 4.90
CA HIS A 16 1.15 2.84 4.43
C HIS A 16 2.21 1.81 4.11
N TYR A 17 3.12 2.16 3.22
CA TYR A 17 4.35 1.41 3.03
C TYR A 17 5.55 2.34 3.01
N ARG A 18 6.69 1.85 3.48
CA ARG A 18 7.98 2.53 3.39
C ARG A 18 9.05 1.59 2.88
N ILE A 19 9.99 2.16 2.14
CA ILE A 19 11.15 1.44 1.63
C ILE A 19 12.33 1.81 2.51
N THR A 20 12.99 0.81 3.09
CA THR A 20 14.19 1.00 3.91
C THR A 20 15.45 1.03 3.04
N LYS A 21 16.58 1.46 3.62
CA LYS A 21 17.88 1.51 2.93
C LYS A 21 18.35 0.16 2.38
N ASN A 22 17.85 -0.95 2.91
CA ASN A 22 18.20 -2.31 2.48
C ASN A 22 17.21 -2.86 1.44
N ASN A 23 16.50 -1.97 0.73
CA ASN A 23 15.47 -2.31 -0.25
C ASN A 23 14.34 -3.21 0.29
N MET A 24 14.14 -3.18 1.61
CA MET A 24 13.06 -3.92 2.27
C MET A 24 11.84 -3.01 2.38
N LEU A 25 10.69 -3.56 1.98
CA LEU A 25 9.40 -2.90 2.01
C LEU A 25 8.69 -3.24 3.31
N LEU A 26 8.32 -2.22 4.08
CA LEU A 26 7.56 -2.37 5.32
C LEU A 26 6.14 -1.85 5.10
N ILE A 27 5.15 -2.66 5.42
CA ILE A 27 3.73 -2.30 5.33
C ILE A 27 3.21 -2.06 6.75
N GLU A 28 2.53 -0.94 6.92
CA GLU A 28 2.04 -0.43 8.19
C GLU A 28 0.52 -0.25 8.16
N TYR A 29 -0.13 -0.56 9.28
CA TYR A 29 -1.55 -0.38 9.54
C TYR A 29 -1.70 0.41 10.83
N TYR A 30 -2.29 1.60 10.76
CA TYR A 30 -2.37 2.55 11.90
C TYR A 30 -1.02 2.75 12.61
N GLY A 31 0.06 2.93 11.84
CA GLY A 31 1.42 3.16 12.36
C GLY A 31 2.10 1.93 12.98
N LYS A 32 1.48 0.74 12.91
CA LYS A 32 2.09 -0.53 13.33
C LYS A 32 2.53 -1.31 12.11
N GLN A 33 3.79 -1.78 12.11
CA GLN A 33 4.28 -2.68 11.08
C GLN A 33 3.54 -4.02 11.14
N ILE A 34 2.88 -4.38 10.05
CA ILE A 34 2.15 -5.65 9.92
C ILE A 34 2.86 -6.65 9.00
N MET A 35 3.71 -6.18 8.09
CA MET A 35 4.41 -7.03 7.13
C MET A 35 5.73 -6.41 6.69
N ALA A 36 6.72 -7.26 6.42
CA ALA A 36 8.00 -6.88 5.83
C ALA A 36 8.30 -7.80 4.64
N LEU A 37 8.50 -7.22 3.46
CA LEU A 37 8.87 -7.93 2.24
C LEU A 37 10.30 -7.57 1.84
N LYS A 38 11.06 -8.55 1.37
CA LYS A 38 12.47 -8.40 0.97
C LYS A 38 12.70 -8.98 -0.43
N GLY A 39 13.72 -8.47 -1.11
CA GLY A 39 14.16 -8.99 -2.41
C GLY A 39 13.03 -9.02 -3.44
N ASN A 40 12.89 -10.16 -4.13
CA ASN A 40 11.93 -10.36 -5.22
C ASN A 40 10.47 -10.08 -4.82
N ASP A 41 10.09 -10.37 -3.58
CA ASP A 41 8.71 -10.14 -3.12
C ASP A 41 8.40 -8.65 -2.94
N ALA A 42 9.39 -7.87 -2.50
CA ALA A 42 9.27 -6.41 -2.41
C ALA A 42 9.15 -5.79 -3.81
N GLU A 43 9.95 -6.25 -4.77
CA GLU A 43 9.92 -5.78 -6.16
C GLU A 43 8.59 -6.09 -6.84
N LYS A 44 8.09 -7.34 -6.72
CA LYS A 44 6.78 -7.72 -7.25
C LYS A 44 5.65 -6.87 -6.68
N PHE A 45 5.71 -6.54 -5.39
CA PHE A 45 4.71 -5.71 -4.74
C PHE A 45 4.75 -4.26 -5.23
N LEU A 46 5.95 -3.68 -5.34
CA LEU A 46 6.13 -2.33 -5.88
C LEU A 46 5.65 -2.22 -7.33
N ASN A 47 5.94 -3.22 -8.17
CA ASN A 47 5.43 -3.26 -9.53
C ASN A 47 3.90 -3.25 -9.58
N LYS A 48 3.23 -4.04 -8.73
CA LYS A 48 1.76 -4.04 -8.64
C LYS A 48 1.20 -2.68 -8.22
N ILE A 49 1.82 -2.00 -7.26
CA ILE A 49 1.39 -0.65 -6.84
C ILE A 49 1.57 0.35 -7.97
N ASN A 50 2.73 0.33 -8.65
CA ASN A 50 3.00 1.25 -9.75
C ASN A 50 2.02 1.06 -10.91
N HIS A 51 1.68 -0.19 -11.24
CA HIS A 51 0.65 -0.48 -12.23
C HIS A 51 -0.75 -0.02 -11.79
N ALA A 52 -1.09 -0.16 -10.51
CA ALA A 52 -2.39 0.26 -9.99
C ALA A 52 -2.55 1.80 -9.92
N ASN A 53 -1.48 2.54 -9.60
CA ASN A 53 -1.50 4.00 -9.60
C ASN A 53 -1.69 4.60 -11.01
N ASN A 54 -1.35 3.85 -12.06
CA ASN A 54 -1.50 4.31 -13.44
C ASN A 54 -2.95 4.25 -13.97
N ASN A 55 -3.89 3.63 -13.23
CA ASN A 55 -5.31 3.54 -13.60
C ASN A 55 -6.16 4.74 -13.12
N LYS A 56 -5.52 5.81 -12.60
CA LYS A 56 -6.19 7.10 -12.34
C LYS A 56 -5.94 8.16 -13.41
N GLU A 57 -5.22 7.84 -14.48
CA GLU A 57 -5.04 8.72 -15.64
C GLU A 57 -5.71 8.15 -16.91
N LYS A 58 -7.04 8.32 -16.99
CA LYS A 58 -7.77 8.93 -18.13
C LYS A 58 -9.28 8.77 -17.97
#